data_AF-A0AAE1NZD6-F1
#
_entry.id   AF-A0AAE1NZD6-F1
#
_cell.length_a   1.000
_cell.length_b   1.000
_cell.length_c   1.000
_cell.angle_alpha   90.00
_cell.angle_beta   90.00
_cell.angle_gamma   90.00
#
_symmetry.space_group_name_H-M   'P 1'
#
loop_
_entity.id
_entity.type
_entity.pdbx_description
1 polymer ?
#
loop_
_entity_poly.entity_id
_entity_poly.type
_entity_poly.pdbx_seq_one_letter_code
_entity_poly.pdbx_strand_id
1 'polypeptide(L)'
;MSLSPSRKRMKTTTTTTTTRVKERQVEDQQQMQQQQQKHMQKQQQQTRVKEREEDRKQMQQQQKQQQQQTRVKERQEDRQQMQQQQQQHMQKQQQQQTRVKERQEDRQQMQQQQQKHMQKQQQQTRVKERQEERQQMQQQQQQQTRVKDRQQMQQQQQQQQQTRVKDRQQMQQQQQTRVKDRQQMQQQQQQQQQTRVKDRQQMQQQQQQTRIKEREEERQQMQHQYQQQQQQQMQHYQQQIQQHHQQQQQHQQQQHEWWTSEHRALSKKLMSRYAMEKLLSKFVQNSTILHHTRQIKEVGRGSTGKALLVNFNGAKACLKLGNFHTPTSVYTREAIYLEKLNGFGGAPRLLLTAIDNPYLLTTYCPYPTLKYLIEDTDRMQGCRYQLLAVLHSAALSLHRVHEAGIVHGDLKPDNLLINLDNEKQIKTYLIDFGFSSPIGWRPSGFRSRNPADHKRH
;
A
#
# COMPACT_ATOMS: atom_id res chain seq x y z
N MET A 1 164.79 -57.43 -76.34
CA MET A 1 166.14 -56.92 -76.00
C MET A 1 167.16 -57.76 -76.77
N SER A 2 168.27 -57.25 -77.32
CA SER A 2 168.67 -55.86 -77.60
C SER A 2 169.82 -55.85 -78.63
N LEU A 3 170.05 -54.71 -79.32
CA LEU A 3 171.12 -54.50 -80.33
C LEU A 3 171.02 -55.42 -81.58
N SER A 4 171.86 -55.18 -82.61
CA SER A 4 172.12 -56.13 -83.72
C SER A 4 173.32 -55.77 -84.66
N PRO A 5 173.19 -54.93 -85.71
CA PRO A 5 173.72 -55.35 -87.02
C PRO A 5 174.87 -54.50 -87.60
N SER A 6 175.98 -55.15 -87.97
CA SER A 6 177.18 -54.54 -88.58
C SER A 6 177.23 -54.65 -90.12
N ARG A 7 178.14 -53.91 -90.78
CA ARG A 7 178.18 -53.67 -92.25
C ARG A 7 179.62 -53.41 -92.79
N LYS A 8 179.75 -53.14 -94.11
CA LYS A 8 180.92 -52.68 -94.92
C LYS A 8 181.86 -53.76 -95.53
N ARG A 9 182.08 -53.70 -96.87
CA ARG A 9 183.08 -54.41 -97.74
C ARG A 9 183.05 -53.81 -99.19
N MET A 10 183.97 -54.16 -100.11
CA MET A 10 184.28 -53.43 -101.38
C MET A 10 184.59 -54.33 -102.62
N LYS A 11 185.02 -53.76 -103.78
CA LYS A 11 185.60 -54.45 -104.98
C LYS A 11 186.20 -53.49 -106.05
N THR A 12 187.06 -53.97 -106.97
CA THR A 12 187.68 -53.25 -108.13
C THR A 12 188.03 -54.20 -109.31
N THR A 13 188.45 -53.69 -110.51
CA THR A 13 188.75 -54.48 -111.75
C THR A 13 189.69 -53.70 -112.73
N THR A 14 190.34 -54.33 -113.74
CA THR A 14 191.32 -53.70 -114.69
C THR A 14 191.16 -54.16 -116.17
N THR A 15 192.11 -53.87 -117.10
CA THR A 15 192.02 -54.15 -118.58
C THR A 15 193.42 -54.37 -119.27
N THR A 16 193.56 -54.33 -120.62
CA THR A 16 194.72 -54.91 -121.40
C THR A 16 195.15 -54.10 -122.67
N THR A 17 195.88 -54.68 -123.67
CA THR A 17 196.88 -53.96 -124.52
C THR A 17 196.98 -54.36 -126.04
N THR A 18 197.97 -53.83 -126.79
CA THR A 18 197.98 -53.54 -128.26
C THR A 18 198.88 -54.41 -129.20
N THR A 19 199.26 -53.92 -130.42
CA THR A 19 199.63 -54.70 -131.65
C THR A 19 201.07 -54.44 -132.22
N ARG A 20 201.41 -54.79 -133.50
CA ARG A 20 202.81 -54.91 -134.07
C ARG A 20 202.96 -54.56 -135.60
N VAL A 21 204.08 -54.97 -136.25
CA VAL A 21 204.99 -54.21 -137.19
C VAL A 21 205.10 -54.76 -138.65
N LYS A 22 205.75 -54.01 -139.61
CA LYS A 22 205.99 -54.22 -141.10
C LYS A 22 205.27 -53.17 -142.00
N GLU A 23 205.12 -51.90 -141.57
CA GLU A 23 203.87 -51.12 -141.74
C GLU A 23 203.59 -50.18 -142.95
N ARG A 24 204.55 -49.70 -143.76
CA ARG A 24 204.44 -48.41 -144.51
C ARG A 24 203.35 -48.23 -145.61
N GLN A 25 202.41 -49.15 -145.79
CA GLN A 25 201.22 -48.99 -146.66
C GLN A 25 199.88 -49.13 -145.93
N VAL A 26 199.91 -49.52 -144.65
CA VAL A 26 198.70 -49.71 -143.84
C VAL A 26 198.20 -48.38 -143.26
N GLU A 27 199.08 -47.39 -143.10
CA GLU A 27 198.80 -46.13 -142.39
C GLU A 27 197.72 -45.27 -143.09
N ASP A 28 197.71 -45.19 -144.43
CA ASP A 28 196.65 -44.49 -145.16
C ASP A 28 195.30 -45.27 -145.15
N GLN A 29 195.34 -46.60 -145.18
CA GLN A 29 194.12 -47.41 -145.00
C GLN A 29 193.56 -47.32 -143.56
N GLN A 30 194.41 -47.10 -142.55
CA GLN A 30 193.97 -46.88 -141.17
C GLN A 30 193.19 -45.57 -141.00
N GLN A 31 193.55 -44.49 -141.73
CA GLN A 31 192.78 -43.23 -141.65
C GLN A 31 191.35 -43.39 -142.16
N MET A 32 191.13 -44.17 -143.22
CA MET A 32 189.79 -44.32 -143.81
C MET A 32 188.82 -45.11 -142.91
N GLN A 33 189.29 -46.19 -142.27
CA GLN A 33 188.42 -47.00 -141.39
C GLN A 33 188.01 -46.26 -140.10
N GLN A 34 188.88 -45.42 -139.53
CA GLN A 34 188.55 -44.68 -138.29
C GLN A 34 187.36 -43.72 -138.46
N GLN A 35 187.14 -43.16 -139.66
CA GLN A 35 186.01 -42.26 -139.88
C GLN A 35 184.67 -42.99 -139.92
N GLN A 36 184.61 -44.20 -140.48
CA GLN A 36 183.35 -44.96 -140.59
C GLN A 36 182.82 -45.42 -139.23
N GLN A 37 183.69 -45.83 -138.29
CA GLN A 37 183.26 -46.23 -136.94
C GLN A 37 182.54 -45.12 -136.17
N LYS A 38 182.99 -43.87 -136.29
CA LYS A 38 182.36 -42.72 -135.60
C LYS A 38 180.94 -42.45 -136.08
N HIS A 39 180.63 -42.72 -137.36
CA HIS A 39 179.29 -42.49 -137.89
C HIS A 39 178.26 -43.49 -137.31
N MET A 40 178.66 -44.75 -137.12
CA MET A 40 177.72 -45.80 -136.70
C MET A 40 177.24 -45.62 -135.25
N GLN A 41 178.13 -45.25 -134.32
CA GLN A 41 177.75 -45.05 -132.91
C GLN A 41 176.72 -43.92 -132.72
N LYS A 42 176.79 -42.85 -133.53
CA LYS A 42 175.96 -41.66 -133.36
C LYS A 42 174.47 -41.90 -133.62
N GLN A 43 174.13 -42.88 -134.48
CA GLN A 43 172.72 -43.21 -134.76
C GLN A 43 172.05 -44.00 -133.64
N GLN A 44 172.75 -44.94 -132.99
CA GLN A 44 172.14 -45.82 -131.98
C GLN A 44 171.67 -45.08 -130.71
N GLN A 45 172.23 -43.91 -130.41
CA GLN A 45 171.91 -43.17 -129.19
C GLN A 45 170.60 -42.37 -129.29
N GLN A 46 170.15 -42.01 -130.49
CA GLN A 46 168.91 -41.22 -130.67
C GLN A 46 167.63 -42.03 -130.43
N THR A 47 167.63 -43.34 -130.71
CA THR A 47 166.43 -44.18 -130.61
C THR A 47 165.98 -44.36 -129.16
N ARG A 48 166.92 -44.59 -128.22
CA ARG A 48 166.63 -44.89 -126.80
C ARG A 48 165.97 -43.74 -126.01
N VAL A 49 165.96 -42.52 -126.54
CA VAL A 49 165.34 -41.37 -125.85
C VAL A 49 163.83 -41.34 -126.06
N LYS A 50 163.32 -41.78 -127.24
CA LYS A 50 161.90 -41.69 -127.58
C LYS A 50 161.01 -42.60 -126.74
N GLU A 51 161.37 -43.88 -126.60
CA GLU A 51 160.56 -44.87 -125.86
C GLU A 51 160.27 -44.45 -124.41
N ARG A 52 161.24 -43.81 -123.74
CA ARG A 52 161.09 -43.38 -122.33
C ARG A 52 160.12 -42.21 -122.11
N GLU A 53 159.75 -41.45 -123.13
CA GLU A 53 158.75 -40.39 -122.98
C GLU A 53 157.29 -40.89 -123.06
N GLU A 54 157.05 -42.00 -123.76
CA GLU A 54 155.69 -42.53 -123.93
C GLU A 54 155.17 -43.22 -122.66
N ASP A 55 155.98 -44.10 -122.05
CA ASP A 55 155.69 -44.75 -120.76
C ASP A 55 155.30 -43.73 -119.67
N ARG A 56 156.00 -42.58 -119.63
CA ARG A 56 155.80 -41.54 -118.61
C ARG A 56 154.45 -40.82 -118.76
N LYS A 57 153.90 -40.73 -119.97
CA LYS A 57 152.59 -40.09 -120.23
C LYS A 57 151.44 -41.02 -119.84
N GLN A 58 151.53 -42.31 -120.14
CA GLN A 58 150.46 -43.27 -119.88
C GLN A 58 150.17 -43.42 -118.37
N MET A 59 151.22 -43.47 -117.55
CA MET A 59 151.11 -43.66 -116.09
C MET A 59 150.41 -42.49 -115.36
N GLN A 60 150.59 -41.25 -115.80
CA GLN A 60 149.97 -40.08 -115.17
C GLN A 60 148.45 -39.96 -115.42
N GLN A 61 147.95 -40.51 -116.52
CA GLN A 61 146.53 -40.41 -116.87
C GLN A 61 145.66 -41.36 -116.05
N GLN A 62 146.19 -42.54 -115.68
CA GLN A 62 145.47 -43.55 -114.91
C GLN A 62 145.25 -43.14 -113.43
N GLN A 63 146.24 -42.49 -112.79
CA GLN A 63 146.12 -42.06 -111.38
C GLN A 63 145.07 -40.95 -111.16
N LYS A 64 144.84 -40.05 -112.12
CA LYS A 64 143.86 -38.95 -111.95
C LYS A 64 142.41 -39.42 -111.91
N GLN A 65 142.06 -40.51 -112.61
CA GLN A 65 140.67 -40.98 -112.68
C GLN A 65 140.20 -41.64 -111.38
N GLN A 66 141.06 -42.42 -110.71
CA GLN A 66 140.67 -43.07 -109.44
C GLN A 66 140.40 -42.07 -108.31
N GLN A 67 141.17 -40.98 -108.19
CA GLN A 67 140.99 -40.01 -107.09
C GLN A 67 139.72 -39.16 -107.19
N GLN A 68 139.13 -39.01 -108.38
CA GLN A 68 137.86 -38.27 -108.52
C GLN A 68 136.64 -39.10 -108.10
N GLN A 69 136.65 -40.42 -108.30
CA GLN A 69 135.50 -41.27 -107.97
C GLN A 69 135.27 -41.37 -106.45
N THR A 70 136.34 -41.44 -105.64
CA THR A 70 136.21 -41.54 -104.17
C THR A 70 135.58 -40.29 -103.55
N ARG A 71 135.96 -39.09 -104.02
CA ARG A 71 135.52 -37.79 -103.46
C ARG A 71 134.05 -37.44 -103.70
N VAL A 72 133.37 -38.10 -104.63
CA VAL A 72 131.93 -37.88 -104.89
C VAL A 72 131.06 -38.64 -103.89
N LYS A 73 131.51 -39.83 -103.46
CA LYS A 73 130.71 -40.74 -102.63
C LYS A 73 130.51 -40.20 -101.20
N GLU A 74 131.60 -39.77 -100.56
CA GLU A 74 131.57 -39.22 -99.18
C GLU A 74 130.63 -37.99 -99.05
N ARG A 75 130.60 -37.11 -100.06
CA ARG A 75 129.74 -35.89 -100.04
C ARG A 75 128.24 -36.19 -100.16
N GLN A 76 127.84 -37.36 -100.64
CA GLN A 76 126.42 -37.73 -100.72
C GLN A 76 125.91 -38.23 -99.37
N GLU A 77 126.75 -38.92 -98.60
CA GLU A 77 126.40 -39.50 -97.29
C GLU A 77 126.22 -38.39 -96.23
N ASP A 78 127.14 -37.41 -96.15
CA ASP A 78 127.01 -36.23 -95.29
C ASP A 78 125.71 -35.44 -95.53
N ARG A 79 125.27 -35.34 -96.80
CA ARG A 79 124.10 -34.55 -97.18
C ARG A 79 122.78 -35.20 -96.74
N GLN A 80 122.73 -36.54 -96.71
CA GLN A 80 121.57 -37.27 -96.20
C GLN A 80 121.46 -37.17 -94.67
N GLN A 81 122.59 -37.25 -93.96
CA GLN A 81 122.60 -37.20 -92.50
C GLN A 81 122.10 -35.84 -91.95
N MET A 82 122.44 -34.74 -92.63
CA MET A 82 122.00 -33.39 -92.26
C MET A 82 120.48 -33.17 -92.43
N GLN A 83 119.86 -33.73 -93.47
CA GLN A 83 118.40 -33.62 -93.68
C GLN A 83 117.61 -34.32 -92.58
N GLN A 84 118.10 -35.47 -92.09
CA GLN A 84 117.41 -36.25 -91.06
C GLN A 84 117.35 -35.51 -89.71
N GLN A 85 118.38 -34.72 -89.38
CA GLN A 85 118.41 -33.90 -88.15
C GLN A 85 117.42 -32.72 -88.20
N GLN A 86 117.22 -32.08 -89.36
CA GLN A 86 116.25 -30.99 -89.49
C GLN A 86 114.80 -31.45 -89.26
N GLN A 87 114.41 -32.65 -89.73
CA GLN A 87 113.06 -33.18 -89.49
C GLN A 87 112.78 -33.44 -88.01
N GLN A 88 113.74 -33.97 -87.25
CA GLN A 88 113.57 -34.20 -85.81
C GLN A 88 113.38 -32.91 -85.01
N HIS A 89 114.06 -31.82 -85.39
CA HIS A 89 113.88 -30.52 -84.74
C HIS A 89 112.47 -29.95 -84.96
N MET A 90 111.92 -30.10 -86.18
CA MET A 90 110.59 -29.59 -86.53
C MET A 90 109.47 -30.30 -85.75
N GLN A 91 109.56 -31.61 -85.56
CA GLN A 91 108.58 -32.36 -84.73
C GLN A 91 108.60 -31.93 -83.25
N LYS A 92 109.78 -31.65 -82.68
CA LYS A 92 109.89 -31.16 -81.29
C LYS A 92 109.23 -29.80 -81.09
N GLN A 93 109.29 -28.89 -82.07
CA GLN A 93 108.61 -27.60 -81.99
C GLN A 93 107.07 -27.74 -82.05
N GLN A 94 106.53 -28.63 -82.88
CA GLN A 94 105.08 -28.85 -82.93
C GLN A 94 104.54 -29.41 -81.60
N GLN A 95 105.22 -30.36 -80.96
CA GLN A 95 104.80 -30.91 -79.66
C GLN A 95 104.80 -29.88 -78.52
N GLN A 96 105.66 -28.85 -78.57
CA GLN A 96 105.63 -27.76 -77.60
C GLN A 96 104.45 -26.81 -77.81
N GLN A 97 104.05 -26.54 -79.05
CA GLN A 97 102.90 -25.68 -79.35
C GLN A 97 101.57 -26.29 -78.88
N THR A 98 101.37 -27.61 -79.06
CA THR A 98 100.14 -28.28 -78.59
C THR A 98 99.98 -28.21 -77.07
N ARG A 99 101.06 -28.47 -76.30
CA ARG A 99 101.05 -28.47 -74.83
C ARG A 99 100.80 -27.10 -74.19
N VAL A 100 101.10 -26.01 -74.90
CA VAL A 100 100.77 -24.65 -74.44
C VAL A 100 99.29 -24.35 -74.64
N LYS A 101 98.70 -24.84 -75.74
CA LYS A 101 97.31 -24.58 -76.10
C LYS A 101 96.32 -25.25 -75.14
N GLU A 102 96.53 -26.53 -74.83
CA GLU A 102 95.71 -27.27 -73.84
C GLU A 102 95.72 -26.58 -72.45
N ARG A 103 96.90 -26.14 -71.98
CA ARG A 103 97.04 -25.40 -70.71
C ARG A 103 96.37 -24.01 -70.71
N GLN A 104 96.16 -23.39 -71.86
CA GLN A 104 95.43 -22.12 -71.94
C GLN A 104 93.91 -22.34 -71.90
N GLU A 105 93.42 -23.40 -72.55
CA GLU A 105 91.99 -23.76 -72.59
C GLU A 105 91.49 -24.20 -71.19
N ASP A 106 92.25 -25.03 -70.47
CA ASP A 106 91.97 -25.39 -69.07
C ASP A 106 91.87 -24.17 -68.14
N ARG A 107 92.79 -23.21 -68.32
CA ARG A 107 92.85 -21.99 -67.49
C ARG A 107 91.66 -21.06 -67.75
N GLN A 108 91.17 -21.01 -68.99
CA GLN A 108 89.96 -20.25 -69.35
C GLN A 108 88.68 -20.92 -68.82
N GLN A 109 88.55 -22.25 -68.88
CA GLN A 109 87.41 -22.94 -68.27
C GLN A 109 87.33 -22.70 -66.76
N MET A 110 88.47 -22.79 -66.05
CA MET A 110 88.53 -22.58 -64.61
C MET A 110 88.11 -21.15 -64.21
N GLN A 111 88.52 -20.12 -64.97
CA GLN A 111 88.10 -18.73 -64.73
C GLN A 111 86.59 -18.51 -65.01
N GLN A 112 86.02 -19.11 -66.07
CA GLN A 112 84.59 -19.02 -66.31
C GLN A 112 83.75 -19.70 -65.21
N GLN A 113 84.22 -20.83 -64.66
CA GLN A 113 83.54 -21.48 -63.54
C GLN A 113 83.59 -20.61 -62.27
N GLN A 114 84.72 -19.98 -61.95
CA GLN A 114 84.82 -19.07 -60.80
C GLN A 114 83.93 -17.83 -60.95
N GLN A 115 83.87 -17.20 -62.13
CA GLN A 115 82.96 -16.08 -62.38
C GLN A 115 81.48 -16.48 -62.24
N LYS A 116 81.08 -17.65 -62.79
CA LYS A 116 79.70 -18.17 -62.63
C LYS A 116 79.37 -18.46 -61.17
N HIS A 117 80.30 -19.02 -60.40
CA HIS A 117 80.09 -19.27 -58.96
C HIS A 117 79.92 -17.96 -58.17
N MET A 118 80.76 -16.95 -58.44
CA MET A 118 80.70 -15.65 -57.78
C MET A 118 79.39 -14.89 -58.11
N GLN A 119 78.97 -14.89 -59.38
CA GLN A 119 77.68 -14.29 -59.78
C GLN A 119 76.49 -15.02 -59.14
N LYS A 120 76.54 -16.36 -59.04
CA LYS A 120 75.47 -17.16 -58.43
C LYS A 120 75.35 -16.90 -56.92
N GLN A 121 76.48 -16.74 -56.22
CA GLN A 121 76.47 -16.31 -54.81
C GLN A 121 75.93 -14.87 -54.65
N GLN A 122 76.39 -13.91 -55.46
CA GLN A 122 75.88 -12.53 -55.38
C GLN A 122 74.38 -12.43 -55.71
N GLN A 123 73.85 -13.23 -56.64
CA GLN A 123 72.42 -13.32 -56.87
C GLN A 123 71.67 -13.96 -55.70
N GLN A 124 72.19 -15.03 -55.09
CA GLN A 124 71.56 -15.67 -53.93
C GLN A 124 71.48 -14.71 -52.73
N THR A 125 72.55 -13.96 -52.42
CA THR A 125 72.52 -12.94 -51.36
C THR A 125 71.51 -11.83 -51.67
N ARG A 126 71.53 -11.25 -52.88
CA ARG A 126 70.59 -10.18 -53.30
C ARG A 126 69.12 -10.61 -53.44
N VAL A 127 68.84 -11.90 -53.54
CA VAL A 127 67.47 -12.44 -53.48
C VAL A 127 67.05 -12.66 -52.04
N LYS A 128 67.95 -13.19 -51.19
CA LYS A 128 67.69 -13.42 -49.76
C LYS A 128 67.47 -12.09 -49.01
N GLU A 129 68.34 -11.10 -49.23
CA GLU A 129 68.18 -9.74 -48.67
C GLU A 129 66.85 -9.10 -49.09
N ARG A 130 66.47 -9.15 -50.38
CA ARG A 130 65.18 -8.61 -50.83
C ARG A 130 63.96 -9.39 -50.35
N GLN A 131 64.10 -10.68 -50.05
CA GLN A 131 63.04 -11.46 -49.41
C GLN A 131 62.91 -11.10 -47.93
N GLU A 132 64.03 -10.92 -47.23
CA GLU A 132 64.06 -10.50 -45.82
C GLU A 132 63.56 -9.06 -45.65
N GLU A 133 63.95 -8.12 -46.52
CA GLU A 133 63.41 -6.75 -46.57
C GLU A 133 61.90 -6.73 -46.85
N ARG A 134 61.41 -7.53 -47.82
CA ARG A 134 59.96 -7.64 -48.07
C ARG A 134 59.22 -8.22 -46.88
N GLN A 135 59.77 -9.25 -46.22
CA GLN A 135 59.17 -9.83 -45.02
C GLN A 135 59.17 -8.84 -43.85
N GLN A 136 60.24 -8.10 -43.61
CA GLN A 136 60.29 -7.05 -42.59
C GLN A 136 59.29 -5.93 -42.89
N MET A 137 59.24 -5.42 -44.12
CA MET A 137 58.29 -4.37 -44.53
C MET A 137 56.84 -4.85 -44.38
N GLN A 138 56.55 -6.11 -44.73
CA GLN A 138 55.22 -6.70 -44.60
C GLN A 138 54.84 -6.96 -43.13
N GLN A 139 55.80 -7.36 -42.28
CA GLN A 139 55.61 -7.45 -40.83
C GLN A 139 55.41 -6.06 -40.19
N GLN A 140 56.16 -5.04 -40.60
CA GLN A 140 55.97 -3.66 -40.14
C GLN A 140 54.60 -3.12 -40.53
N GLN A 141 54.15 -3.32 -41.76
CA GLN A 141 52.79 -2.96 -42.17
C GLN A 141 51.74 -3.71 -41.35
N GLN A 142 51.88 -5.03 -41.17
CA GLN A 142 50.96 -5.80 -40.31
C GLN A 142 50.96 -5.34 -38.85
N GLN A 143 52.12 -4.97 -38.29
CA GLN A 143 52.19 -4.41 -36.93
C GLN A 143 51.54 -3.02 -36.86
N GLN A 144 51.78 -2.13 -37.83
CA GLN A 144 51.13 -0.82 -37.89
C GLN A 144 49.60 -0.94 -38.04
N THR A 145 49.11 -1.86 -38.88
CA THR A 145 47.68 -2.16 -38.99
C THR A 145 47.14 -2.70 -37.67
N ARG A 146 47.76 -3.71 -37.06
CA ARG A 146 47.36 -4.24 -35.73
C ARG A 146 47.36 -3.18 -34.62
N VAL A 147 48.30 -2.23 -34.64
CA VAL A 147 48.35 -1.12 -33.68
C VAL A 147 47.20 -0.14 -33.94
N LYS A 148 46.92 0.20 -35.19
CA LYS A 148 45.75 1.04 -35.57
C LYS A 148 44.43 0.36 -35.20
N ASP A 149 44.26 -0.92 -35.50
CA ASP A 149 43.07 -1.71 -35.16
C ASP A 149 42.88 -1.78 -33.64
N ARG A 150 43.97 -2.01 -32.87
CA ARG A 150 43.94 -2.02 -31.40
C ARG A 150 43.60 -0.64 -30.82
N GLN A 151 44.11 0.44 -31.41
CA GLN A 151 43.79 1.82 -31.01
C GLN A 151 42.33 2.16 -31.33
N GLN A 152 41.82 1.80 -32.51
CA GLN A 152 40.41 1.96 -32.86
C GLN A 152 39.51 1.14 -31.92
N MET A 153 39.85 -0.12 -31.64
CA MET A 153 39.10 -0.97 -30.72
C MET A 153 39.09 -0.41 -29.29
N GLN A 154 40.21 0.16 -28.81
CA GLN A 154 40.27 0.85 -27.52
C GLN A 154 39.44 2.14 -27.50
N GLN A 155 39.50 2.97 -28.55
CA GLN A 155 38.65 4.16 -28.67
C GLN A 155 37.16 3.77 -28.71
N GLN A 156 36.80 2.73 -29.47
CA GLN A 156 35.42 2.25 -29.57
C GLN A 156 34.93 1.67 -28.24
N GLN A 157 35.78 0.93 -27.49
CA GLN A 157 35.45 0.51 -26.13
C GLN A 157 35.29 1.69 -25.16
N GLN A 158 36.17 2.69 -25.21
CA GLN A 158 36.06 3.89 -24.37
C GLN A 158 34.79 4.68 -24.69
N GLN A 159 34.45 4.86 -25.97
CA GLN A 159 33.20 5.49 -26.37
C GLN A 159 31.98 4.69 -25.90
N GLN A 160 31.95 3.37 -26.09
CA GLN A 160 30.87 2.51 -25.57
C GLN A 160 30.75 2.56 -24.05
N GLN A 161 31.87 2.61 -23.30
CA GLN A 161 31.84 2.77 -21.84
C GLN A 161 31.31 4.15 -21.44
N GLN A 162 31.74 5.23 -22.09
CA GLN A 162 31.23 6.58 -21.82
C GLN A 162 29.73 6.69 -22.13
N THR A 163 29.25 6.11 -23.23
CA THR A 163 27.81 6.03 -23.55
C THR A 163 27.07 5.24 -22.47
N ARG A 164 27.52 4.03 -22.11
CA ARG A 164 26.90 3.25 -21.02
C ARG A 164 26.86 3.98 -19.68
N VAL A 165 27.88 4.77 -19.35
CA VAL A 165 27.90 5.59 -18.12
C VAL A 165 26.88 6.74 -18.21
N LYS A 166 26.82 7.44 -19.35
CA LYS A 166 25.80 8.48 -19.60
C LYS A 166 24.39 7.92 -19.55
N ASP A 167 24.12 6.80 -20.23
CA ASP A 167 22.83 6.12 -20.23
C ASP A 167 22.42 5.70 -18.81
N ARG A 168 23.37 5.16 -18.03
CA ARG A 168 23.12 4.79 -16.63
C ARG A 168 22.85 6.00 -15.74
N GLN A 169 23.57 7.11 -15.92
CA GLN A 169 23.33 8.36 -15.19
C GLN A 169 21.97 8.98 -15.58
N GLN A 170 21.62 9.00 -16.85
CA GLN A 170 20.34 9.50 -17.35
C GLN A 170 19.18 8.62 -16.87
N MET A 171 19.35 7.30 -16.85
CA MET A 171 18.38 6.36 -16.28
C MET A 171 18.22 6.57 -14.76
N GLN A 172 19.31 6.79 -14.02
CA GLN A 172 19.24 7.11 -12.58
C GLN A 172 18.53 8.45 -12.33
N GLN A 173 18.82 9.48 -13.12
CA GLN A 173 18.11 10.77 -13.04
C GLN A 173 16.61 10.60 -13.35
N GLN A 174 16.24 9.89 -14.42
CA GLN A 174 14.85 9.59 -14.72
C GLN A 174 14.16 8.78 -13.60
N GLN A 175 14.85 7.81 -12.99
CA GLN A 175 14.31 7.08 -11.84
C GLN A 175 14.11 8.00 -10.63
N GLN A 176 15.07 8.87 -10.31
CA GLN A 176 14.92 9.84 -9.22
C GLN A 176 13.78 10.83 -9.46
N THR A 177 13.62 11.35 -10.69
CA THR A 177 12.49 12.20 -11.06
C THR A 177 11.17 11.45 -10.91
N ARG A 178 11.03 10.23 -11.47
CA ARG A 178 9.83 9.40 -11.31
C ARG A 178 9.48 9.10 -9.85
N VAL A 179 10.48 8.90 -8.98
CA VAL A 179 10.26 8.71 -7.53
C VAL A 179 9.76 10.00 -6.88
N LYS A 180 10.35 11.16 -7.21
CA LYS A 180 9.89 12.48 -6.73
C LYS A 180 8.47 12.80 -7.19
N ASP A 181 8.18 12.61 -8.48
CA ASP A 181 6.85 12.83 -9.06
C ASP A 181 5.79 11.94 -8.39
N ARG A 182 6.13 10.65 -8.17
CA ARG A 182 5.26 9.72 -7.45
C ARG A 182 5.04 10.14 -5.99
N GLN A 183 6.09 10.60 -5.30
CA GLN A 183 5.98 11.11 -3.94
C GLN A 183 5.13 12.39 -3.85
N GLN A 184 5.31 13.34 -4.78
CA GLN A 184 4.48 14.55 -4.87
C GLN A 184 3.01 14.19 -5.16
N MET A 185 2.76 13.33 -6.15
CA MET A 185 1.40 12.87 -6.47
C MET A 185 0.74 12.17 -5.28
N GLN A 186 1.49 11.37 -4.52
CA GLN A 186 0.98 10.68 -3.35
C GLN A 186 0.72 11.65 -2.18
N GLN A 187 1.58 12.65 -1.95
CA GLN A 187 1.31 13.74 -1.00
C GLN A 187 0.09 14.57 -1.40
N GLN A 188 -0.05 14.91 -2.68
CA GLN A 188 -1.17 15.70 -3.18
C GLN A 188 -2.49 14.93 -3.08
N GLN A 189 -2.49 13.62 -3.35
CA GLN A 189 -3.64 12.74 -3.06
C GLN A 189 -3.96 12.68 -1.57
N GLN A 190 -2.96 12.53 -0.69
CA GLN A 190 -3.18 12.54 0.77
C GLN A 190 -3.77 13.87 1.25
N GLN A 191 -3.27 15.01 0.77
CA GLN A 191 -3.82 16.33 1.08
C GLN A 191 -5.27 16.45 0.59
N GLN A 192 -5.56 16.09 -0.66
CA GLN A 192 -6.94 16.10 -1.18
C GLN A 192 -7.88 15.18 -0.40
N GLN A 193 -7.42 13.99 0.03
CA GLN A 193 -8.21 13.09 0.88
C GLN A 193 -8.45 13.72 2.26
N GLN A 194 -7.44 14.32 2.88
CA GLN A 194 -7.59 15.01 4.17
C GLN A 194 -8.56 16.18 4.08
N THR A 195 -8.49 17.00 3.03
CA THR A 195 -9.45 18.10 2.79
C THR A 195 -10.86 17.54 2.61
N ARG A 196 -11.08 16.55 1.75
CA ARG A 196 -12.40 15.91 1.57
C ARG A 196 -12.97 15.31 2.86
N VAL A 197 -12.13 14.74 3.73
CA VAL A 197 -12.56 14.23 5.04
C VAL A 197 -12.96 15.37 5.97
N LYS A 198 -12.18 16.47 6.02
CA LYS A 198 -12.53 17.67 6.79
C LYS A 198 -13.82 18.31 6.29
N ASP A 199 -13.98 18.52 4.99
CA ASP A 199 -15.17 19.10 4.39
C ASP A 199 -16.42 18.25 4.70
N ARG A 200 -16.29 16.92 4.61
CA ARG A 200 -17.37 15.98 4.97
C ARG A 200 -17.71 16.03 6.46
N GLN A 201 -16.72 16.11 7.34
CA GLN A 201 -16.93 16.27 8.79
C GLN A 201 -17.61 17.61 9.11
N GLN A 202 -17.17 18.71 8.49
CA GLN A 202 -17.75 20.04 8.69
C GLN A 202 -19.19 20.10 8.17
N MET A 203 -19.48 19.51 7.01
CA MET A 203 -20.84 19.39 6.48
C MET A 203 -21.74 18.54 7.40
N GLN A 204 -21.22 17.43 7.95
CA GLN A 204 -21.94 16.61 8.93
C GLN A 204 -22.22 17.37 10.23
N GLN A 205 -21.26 18.14 10.73
CA GLN A 205 -21.44 18.99 11.92
C GLN A 205 -22.48 20.08 11.67
N GLN A 206 -22.44 20.78 10.53
CA GLN A 206 -23.46 21.76 10.16
C GLN A 206 -24.85 21.11 10.08
N GLN A 207 -25.00 19.97 9.39
CA GLN A 207 -26.27 19.25 9.34
C GLN A 207 -26.75 18.75 10.72
N GLN A 208 -25.85 18.44 11.65
CA GLN A 208 -26.23 18.11 13.03
C GLN A 208 -26.69 19.36 13.78
N GLN A 209 -25.98 20.48 13.67
CA GLN A 209 -26.37 21.76 14.29
C GLN A 209 -27.72 22.26 13.79
N THR A 210 -27.98 22.22 12.48
CA THR A 210 -29.29 22.56 11.91
C THR A 210 -30.41 21.69 12.49
N ARG A 211 -30.23 20.37 12.52
CA ARG A 211 -31.22 19.44 13.10
C ARG A 211 -31.41 19.58 14.61
N ILE A 212 -30.39 20.03 15.34
CA ILE A 212 -30.53 20.36 16.78
C ILE A 212 -31.39 21.62 16.92
N LYS A 213 -31.10 22.67 16.14
CA LYS A 213 -31.83 23.93 16.14
C LYS A 213 -33.30 23.75 15.73
N GLU A 214 -33.57 23.00 14.66
CA GLU A 214 -34.93 22.63 14.23
C GLU A 214 -35.70 21.93 15.36
N ARG A 215 -35.10 20.92 16.02
CA ARG A 215 -35.73 20.23 17.16
C ARG A 215 -35.88 21.10 18.41
N GLU A 216 -35.07 22.14 18.58
CA GLU A 216 -35.24 23.11 19.67
C GLU A 216 -36.39 24.08 19.36
N GLU A 217 -36.51 24.54 18.12
CA GLU A 217 -37.64 25.34 17.64
C GLU A 217 -38.97 24.55 17.71
N GLU A 218 -39.00 23.29 17.27
CA GLU A 218 -40.14 22.38 17.43
C GLU A 218 -40.54 22.19 18.90
N ARG A 219 -39.55 21.99 19.79
CA ARG A 219 -39.83 21.83 21.24
C ARG A 219 -40.34 23.12 21.87
N GLN A 220 -39.83 24.28 21.47
CA GLN A 220 -40.32 25.58 21.93
C GLN A 220 -41.76 25.83 21.44
N GLN A 221 -42.07 25.52 20.17
CA GLN A 221 -43.44 25.61 19.64
C GLN A 221 -44.39 24.67 20.37
N MET A 222 -44.02 23.41 20.58
CA MET A 222 -44.83 22.42 21.31
C MET A 222 -45.05 22.84 22.77
N GLN A 223 -44.01 23.36 23.44
CA GLN A 223 -44.12 23.87 24.81
C GLN A 223 -45.03 25.10 24.89
N HIS A 224 -44.95 26.01 23.92
CA HIS A 224 -45.82 27.18 23.84
C HIS A 224 -47.28 26.78 23.59
N GLN A 225 -47.53 25.85 22.66
CA GLN A 225 -48.86 25.30 22.38
C GLN A 225 -49.46 24.60 23.61
N TYR A 226 -48.65 23.80 24.33
CA TYR A 226 -49.08 23.16 25.57
C TYR A 226 -49.42 24.20 26.66
N GLN A 227 -48.60 25.24 26.83
CA GLN A 227 -48.89 26.34 27.75
C GLN A 227 -50.18 27.09 27.38
N GLN A 228 -50.41 27.39 26.10
CA GLN A 228 -51.67 27.98 25.64
C GLN A 228 -52.87 27.07 25.94
N GLN A 229 -52.77 25.77 25.68
CA GLN A 229 -53.84 24.80 25.95
C GLN A 229 -54.16 24.72 27.46
N GLN A 230 -53.14 24.67 28.31
CA GLN A 230 -53.31 24.71 29.77
C GLN A 230 -53.96 26.03 30.23
N GLN A 231 -53.57 27.17 29.65
CA GLN A 231 -54.16 28.46 29.97
C GLN A 231 -55.63 28.56 29.53
N GLN A 232 -55.98 28.06 28.34
CA GLN A 232 -57.37 27.96 27.87
C GLN A 232 -58.21 27.03 28.76
N GLN A 233 -57.66 25.87 29.15
CA GLN A 233 -58.34 24.94 30.06
C GLN A 233 -58.58 25.57 31.44
N MET A 234 -57.59 26.28 31.99
CA MET A 234 -57.73 27.03 33.24
C MET A 234 -58.75 28.17 33.13
N GLN A 235 -58.76 28.93 32.03
CA GLN A 235 -59.77 29.96 31.79
C GLN A 235 -61.18 29.37 31.68
N HIS A 236 -61.35 28.24 30.99
CA HIS A 236 -62.63 27.55 30.89
C HIS A 236 -63.11 27.05 32.26
N TYR A 237 -62.22 26.47 33.06
CA TYR A 237 -62.53 26.03 34.42
C TYR A 237 -62.89 27.20 35.35
N GLN A 238 -62.17 28.32 35.26
CA GLN A 238 -62.52 29.56 35.96
C GLN A 238 -63.90 30.11 35.55
N GLN A 239 -64.23 30.07 34.26
CA GLN A 239 -65.56 30.44 33.77
C GLN A 239 -66.65 29.51 34.30
N GLN A 240 -66.42 28.18 34.32
CA GLN A 240 -67.36 27.22 34.91
C GLN A 240 -67.58 27.49 36.41
N ILE A 241 -66.51 27.75 37.18
CA ILE A 241 -66.61 28.12 38.59
C ILE A 241 -67.39 29.43 38.76
N GLN A 242 -67.11 30.45 37.95
CA GLN A 242 -67.82 31.74 38.00
C GLN A 242 -69.30 31.58 37.66
N GLN A 243 -69.63 30.83 36.60
CA GLN A 243 -71.03 30.54 36.23
C GLN A 243 -71.75 29.76 37.31
N HIS A 244 -71.15 28.70 37.85
CA HIS A 244 -71.73 27.92 38.94
C HIS A 244 -71.89 28.76 40.22
N HIS A 245 -70.92 29.62 40.54
CA HIS A 245 -71.01 30.54 41.67
C HIS A 245 -72.08 31.62 41.46
N GLN A 246 -72.22 32.15 40.24
CA GLN A 246 -73.28 33.11 39.89
C GLN A 246 -74.66 32.47 39.91
N GLN A 247 -74.80 31.24 39.40
CA GLN A 247 -76.02 30.43 39.53
C GLN A 247 -76.33 30.14 40.99
N GLN A 248 -75.34 29.80 41.82
CA GLN A 248 -75.53 29.62 43.26
C GLN A 248 -75.90 30.93 43.96
N GLN A 249 -75.32 32.08 43.59
CA GLN A 249 -75.70 33.38 44.14
C GLN A 249 -77.12 33.78 43.71
N GLN A 250 -77.48 33.61 42.43
CA GLN A 250 -78.84 33.87 41.94
C GLN A 250 -79.84 32.92 42.60
N HIS A 251 -79.50 31.63 42.74
CA HIS A 251 -80.33 30.69 43.47
C HIS A 251 -80.44 31.08 44.94
N GLN A 252 -79.34 31.45 45.62
CA GLN A 252 -79.36 31.94 47.00
C GLN A 252 -80.15 33.25 47.15
N GLN A 253 -80.13 34.15 46.17
CA GLN A 253 -80.89 35.40 46.17
C GLN A 253 -82.37 35.15 45.90
N GLN A 254 -82.73 34.38 44.88
CA GLN A 254 -84.12 33.95 44.62
C GLN A 254 -84.69 33.18 45.81
N GLN A 255 -83.92 32.25 46.37
CA GLN A 255 -84.24 31.60 47.63
C GLN A 255 -84.36 32.65 48.74
N HIS A 256 -83.44 33.59 48.92
CA HIS A 256 -83.53 34.60 49.99
C HIS A 256 -84.72 35.55 49.85
N GLU A 257 -85.09 35.98 48.65
CA GLU A 257 -86.27 36.81 48.38
C GLU A 257 -87.57 36.02 48.57
N TRP A 258 -87.60 34.77 48.10
CA TRP A 258 -88.69 33.83 48.31
C TRP A 258 -88.84 33.48 49.81
N TRP A 259 -87.76 33.17 50.53
CA TRP A 259 -87.75 32.93 51.97
C TRP A 259 -88.04 34.21 52.77
N THR A 260 -87.57 35.40 52.41
CA THR A 260 -87.88 36.61 53.23
C THR A 260 -89.32 37.09 53.07
N SER A 261 -89.89 36.99 51.87
CA SER A 261 -91.30 37.29 51.62
C SER A 261 -92.21 36.17 52.12
N GLU A 262 -91.98 34.93 51.70
CA GLU A 262 -92.84 33.79 52.01
C GLU A 262 -92.60 33.26 53.42
N HIS A 263 -91.39 33.25 53.99
CA HIS A 263 -91.12 32.70 55.35
C HIS A 263 -91.42 33.66 56.50
N ARG A 264 -91.45 34.99 56.30
CA ARG A 264 -92.03 35.90 57.31
C ARG A 264 -93.54 35.69 57.41
N ALA A 265 -94.19 35.32 56.31
CA ALA A 265 -95.55 34.80 56.32
C ALA A 265 -95.61 33.36 56.87
N LEU A 266 -94.78 32.43 56.39
CA LEU A 266 -94.81 31.01 56.71
C LEU A 266 -94.45 30.73 58.17
N SER A 267 -93.58 31.50 58.82
CA SER A 267 -93.32 31.35 60.25
C SER A 267 -94.53 31.80 61.09
N LYS A 268 -95.29 32.79 60.62
CA LYS A 268 -96.62 33.12 61.16
C LYS A 268 -97.69 32.10 60.75
N LYS A 269 -97.54 31.38 59.63
CA LYS A 269 -98.50 30.40 59.05
C LYS A 269 -98.31 28.97 59.56
N LEU A 270 -97.08 28.58 59.93
CA LEU A 270 -96.73 27.38 60.69
C LEU A 270 -97.18 27.50 62.16
N MET A 271 -97.22 28.72 62.67
CA MET A 271 -97.90 29.07 63.92
C MET A 271 -99.37 29.48 63.72
N SER A 272 -99.91 29.45 62.48
CA SER A 272 -101.33 29.65 62.24
C SER A 272 -102.06 28.32 62.11
N ARG A 273 -103.39 28.41 62.11
CA ARG A 273 -104.31 27.28 62.25
C ARG A 273 -104.02 26.12 61.31
N TYR A 274 -103.54 26.32 60.08
CA TYR A 274 -103.39 25.24 59.09
C TYR A 274 -102.30 24.20 59.42
N ALA A 275 -101.13 24.63 59.91
CA ALA A 275 -100.10 23.68 60.35
C ALA A 275 -100.46 23.07 61.71
N MET A 276 -101.12 23.85 62.58
CA MET A 276 -101.74 23.32 63.79
C MET A 276 -102.85 22.31 63.46
N GLU A 277 -103.66 22.47 62.41
CA GLU A 277 -104.75 21.55 62.01
C GLU A 277 -104.22 20.17 61.63
N LYS A 278 -103.11 20.11 60.88
CA LYS A 278 -102.41 18.84 60.63
C LYS A 278 -101.85 18.22 61.91
N LEU A 279 -101.22 19.02 62.77
CA LEU A 279 -100.74 18.54 64.08
C LEU A 279 -101.90 18.14 65.01
N LEU A 280 -103.06 18.79 64.94
CA LEU A 280 -104.29 18.50 65.69
C LEU A 280 -104.89 17.16 65.32
N SER A 281 -104.78 16.74 64.05
CA SER A 281 -105.12 15.35 63.67
C SER A 281 -104.21 14.29 64.32
N LYS A 282 -103.04 14.70 64.82
CA LYS A 282 -102.02 13.86 65.48
C LYS A 282 -101.86 14.15 66.99
N PHE A 283 -102.57 15.15 67.51
CA PHE A 283 -102.63 15.43 68.95
C PHE A 283 -103.64 14.50 69.59
N VAL A 284 -103.24 13.85 70.68
CA VAL A 284 -104.10 12.92 71.44
C VAL A 284 -104.05 13.33 72.90
N GLN A 285 -105.21 13.29 73.57
CA GLN A 285 -105.27 13.50 75.02
C GLN A 285 -104.55 12.34 75.75
N ASN A 286 -103.93 12.69 76.88
CA ASN A 286 -102.77 12.03 77.49
C ASN A 286 -102.81 10.51 77.78
N SER A 287 -103.93 9.82 77.65
CA SER A 287 -104.09 8.41 78.06
C SER A 287 -104.07 7.41 76.89
N THR A 288 -104.70 7.71 75.75
CA THR A 288 -105.02 6.68 74.74
C THR A 288 -103.80 6.06 74.05
N ILE A 289 -102.69 6.80 73.91
CA ILE A 289 -101.47 6.31 73.24
C ILE A 289 -100.78 5.20 74.07
N LEU A 290 -100.76 5.33 75.40
CA LEU A 290 -100.11 4.36 76.26
C LEU A 290 -100.80 2.98 76.22
N HIS A 291 -102.12 2.95 76.02
CA HIS A 291 -102.86 1.70 75.84
C HIS A 291 -102.55 1.00 74.49
N HIS A 292 -102.16 1.75 73.46
CA HIS A 292 -101.82 1.22 72.13
C HIS A 292 -100.32 1.05 71.90
N THR A 293 -99.48 1.31 72.92
CA THR A 293 -98.02 1.15 72.85
C THR A 293 -97.53 0.08 73.81
N ARG A 294 -96.88 -0.97 73.27
CA ARG A 294 -96.14 -1.94 74.08
C ARG A 294 -94.66 -1.58 74.05
N GLN A 295 -94.09 -1.21 75.19
CA GLN A 295 -92.65 -0.98 75.30
C GLN A 295 -91.86 -2.26 74.99
N ILE A 296 -90.80 -2.12 74.19
CA ILE A 296 -89.88 -3.21 73.83
C ILE A 296 -88.53 -2.99 74.52
N LYS A 297 -87.91 -1.80 74.38
CA LYS A 297 -86.59 -1.49 74.94
C LYS A 297 -86.38 0.03 75.08
N GLU A 298 -85.61 0.47 76.08
CA GLU A 298 -84.99 1.81 76.05
C GLU A 298 -83.87 1.81 74.98
N VAL A 299 -83.93 2.74 74.03
CA VAL A 299 -82.98 2.85 72.91
C VAL A 299 -82.08 4.07 72.99
N GLY A 300 -82.37 5.01 73.89
CA GLY A 300 -81.49 6.14 74.18
C GLY A 300 -81.98 6.95 75.38
N ARG A 301 -81.07 7.72 75.97
CA ARG A 301 -81.38 8.69 77.02
C ARG A 301 -80.51 9.93 76.80
N GLY A 302 -81.15 11.10 76.74
CA GLY A 302 -80.51 12.38 76.54
C GLY A 302 -80.86 13.37 77.66
N SER A 303 -80.37 14.61 77.52
CA SER A 303 -80.68 15.71 78.44
C SER A 303 -82.16 16.06 78.48
N THR A 304 -82.86 15.93 77.36
CA THR A 304 -84.28 16.28 77.21
C THR A 304 -85.21 15.20 77.77
N GLY A 305 -84.84 13.91 77.67
CA GLY A 305 -85.68 12.78 78.07
C GLY A 305 -85.13 11.40 77.67
N LYS A 306 -86.02 10.39 77.67
CA LYS A 306 -85.73 9.00 77.27
C LYS A 306 -86.34 8.68 75.91
N ALA A 307 -85.70 7.84 75.12
CA ALA A 307 -86.24 7.29 73.87
C ALA A 307 -86.51 5.79 74.04
N LEU A 308 -87.74 5.37 73.78
CA LEU A 308 -88.21 3.99 73.91
C LEU A 308 -88.59 3.44 72.52
N LEU A 309 -88.07 2.26 72.17
CA LEU A 309 -88.63 1.47 71.09
C LEU A 309 -89.92 0.82 71.60
N VAL A 310 -91.03 1.10 70.92
CA VAL A 310 -92.36 0.58 71.21
C VAL A 310 -92.93 -0.14 69.99
N ASN A 311 -93.84 -1.09 70.21
CA ASN A 311 -94.80 -1.51 69.19
C ASN A 311 -96.00 -0.56 69.27
N PHE A 312 -96.33 0.11 68.17
CA PHE A 312 -97.50 0.96 68.00
C PHE A 312 -98.27 0.50 66.77
N ASN A 313 -99.54 0.12 66.95
CA ASN A 313 -100.42 -0.39 65.89
C ASN A 313 -99.78 -1.50 65.02
N GLY A 314 -99.01 -2.40 65.64
CA GLY A 314 -98.31 -3.51 64.96
C GLY A 314 -96.94 -3.17 64.38
N ALA A 315 -96.55 -1.90 64.34
CA ALA A 315 -95.29 -1.43 63.77
C ALA A 315 -94.29 -0.95 64.84
N LYS A 316 -92.99 -0.99 64.53
CA LYS A 316 -91.94 -0.40 65.39
C LYS A 316 -91.98 1.13 65.31
N ALA A 317 -92.10 1.78 66.45
CA ALA A 317 -92.07 3.23 66.61
C ALA A 317 -91.07 3.65 67.71
N CYS A 318 -90.61 4.90 67.65
CA CYS A 318 -89.79 5.51 68.70
C CYS A 318 -90.62 6.52 69.48
N LEU A 319 -90.79 6.28 70.78
CA LEU A 319 -91.48 7.14 71.73
C LEU A 319 -90.43 7.88 72.57
N LYS A 320 -90.26 9.18 72.32
CA LYS A 320 -89.47 10.09 73.17
C LYS A 320 -90.36 10.56 74.31
N LEU A 321 -89.96 10.32 75.55
CA LEU A 321 -90.61 10.78 76.78
C LEU A 321 -89.72 11.84 77.43
N GLY A 322 -90.18 13.08 77.49
CA GLY A 322 -89.45 14.18 78.10
C GLY A 322 -89.45 14.16 79.61
N ASN A 323 -88.40 14.75 80.18
CA ASN A 323 -88.32 15.03 81.61
C ASN A 323 -89.29 16.17 81.96
N PHE A 324 -89.95 16.10 83.13
CA PHE A 324 -90.91 17.12 83.61
C PHE A 324 -90.35 18.56 83.67
N HIS A 325 -89.03 18.72 83.67
CA HIS A 325 -88.34 20.01 83.70
C HIS A 325 -87.96 20.56 82.31
N THR A 326 -88.14 19.79 81.24
CA THR A 326 -87.86 20.26 79.87
C THR A 326 -89.04 21.06 79.35
N PRO A 327 -88.85 22.32 78.89
CA PRO A 327 -89.95 23.12 78.36
C PRO A 327 -90.67 22.44 77.20
N THR A 328 -92.00 22.39 77.26
CA THR A 328 -92.86 21.78 76.22
C THR A 328 -92.56 22.32 74.82
N SER A 329 -92.16 23.59 74.72
CA SER A 329 -91.78 24.27 73.48
C SER A 329 -90.62 23.60 72.72
N VAL A 330 -89.75 22.82 73.39
CA VAL A 330 -88.69 22.03 72.73
C VAL A 330 -89.31 20.86 71.95
N TYR A 331 -90.28 20.16 72.55
CA TYR A 331 -90.99 19.05 71.93
C TYR A 331 -91.95 19.51 70.84
N THR A 332 -92.65 20.62 71.06
CA THR A 332 -93.48 21.26 70.03
C THR A 332 -92.64 21.66 68.81
N ARG A 333 -91.43 22.19 69.04
CA ARG A 333 -90.49 22.56 67.96
C ARG A 333 -90.04 21.34 67.16
N GLU A 334 -89.61 20.27 67.83
CA GLU A 334 -89.18 19.03 67.16
C GLU A 334 -90.33 18.42 66.35
N ALA A 335 -91.55 18.37 66.91
CA ALA A 335 -92.74 17.90 66.21
C ALA A 335 -93.05 18.69 64.93
N ILE A 336 -92.97 20.03 64.97
CA ILE A 336 -93.20 20.91 63.82
C ILE A 336 -92.22 20.60 62.68
N TYR A 337 -90.92 20.41 62.99
CA TYR A 337 -89.92 20.12 61.95
C TYR A 337 -90.04 18.70 61.40
N LEU A 338 -90.35 17.70 62.24
CA LEU A 338 -90.60 16.34 61.77
C LEU A 338 -91.87 16.22 60.92
N GLU A 339 -92.92 17.01 61.22
CA GLU A 339 -94.12 17.08 60.38
C GLU A 339 -93.82 17.75 59.03
N LYS A 340 -93.02 18.82 59.02
CA LYS A 340 -92.59 19.48 57.78
C LYS A 340 -91.69 18.57 56.92
N LEU A 341 -90.80 17.79 57.54
CA LEU A 341 -89.91 16.86 56.82
C LEU A 341 -90.62 15.59 56.35
N ASN A 342 -91.53 15.04 57.14
CA ASN A 342 -92.32 13.85 56.82
C ASN A 342 -91.51 12.68 56.19
N GLY A 343 -90.31 12.41 56.71
CA GLY A 343 -89.43 11.36 56.21
C GLY A 343 -88.33 11.80 55.24
N PHE A 344 -88.36 13.05 54.77
CA PHE A 344 -87.36 13.60 53.85
C PHE A 344 -85.98 13.70 54.54
N GLY A 345 -84.92 13.47 53.76
CA GLY A 345 -83.54 13.41 54.30
C GLY A 345 -83.30 12.34 55.36
N GLY A 346 -84.13 11.30 55.44
CA GLY A 346 -84.00 10.24 56.45
C GLY A 346 -84.43 10.66 57.85
N ALA A 347 -85.14 11.78 58.00
CA ALA A 347 -85.77 12.15 59.27
C ALA A 347 -86.87 11.13 59.66
N PRO A 348 -87.17 10.92 60.95
CA PRO A 348 -88.38 10.21 61.36
C PRO A 348 -89.65 10.91 60.85
N ARG A 349 -90.69 10.14 60.53
CA ARG A 349 -92.05 10.70 60.37
C ARG A 349 -92.69 10.87 61.75
N LEU A 350 -93.29 12.03 61.99
CA LEU A 350 -94.16 12.24 63.14
C LEU A 350 -95.42 11.38 63.02
N LEU A 351 -95.65 10.52 64.01
CA LEU A 351 -96.85 9.71 64.12
C LEU A 351 -97.87 10.43 65.02
N LEU A 352 -97.49 10.72 66.27
CA LEU A 352 -98.34 11.37 67.28
C LEU A 352 -97.50 12.25 68.23
N THR A 353 -98.14 13.21 68.88
CA THR A 353 -97.53 14.08 69.90
C THR A 353 -98.60 14.59 70.88
N ALA A 354 -98.20 15.26 71.97
CA ALA A 354 -99.11 15.94 72.90
C ALA A 354 -98.87 17.45 72.94
N ILE A 355 -99.93 18.19 73.28
CA ILE A 355 -99.86 19.64 73.51
C ILE A 355 -99.26 19.91 74.90
N ASP A 356 -99.74 19.20 75.93
CA ASP A 356 -99.47 19.52 77.35
C ASP A 356 -98.52 18.56 78.06
N ASN A 357 -97.97 17.57 77.33
CA ASN A 357 -97.10 16.53 77.87
C ASN A 357 -95.94 16.29 76.90
N PRO A 358 -94.68 16.28 77.35
CA PRO A 358 -93.52 16.21 76.45
C PRO A 358 -93.28 14.80 75.89
N TYR A 359 -94.28 14.18 75.24
CA TYR A 359 -94.09 12.95 74.46
C TYR A 359 -94.17 13.18 72.95
N LEU A 360 -93.31 12.45 72.23
CA LEU A 360 -93.18 12.53 70.78
C LEU A 360 -93.05 11.11 70.22
N LEU A 361 -94.02 10.67 69.43
CA LEU A 361 -94.06 9.34 68.82
C LEU A 361 -93.74 9.45 67.32
N THR A 362 -92.73 8.71 66.87
CA THR A 362 -92.20 8.77 65.51
C THR A 362 -91.98 7.38 64.92
N THR A 363 -91.81 7.28 63.61
CA THR A 363 -91.36 6.02 62.97
C THR A 363 -89.99 5.61 63.51
N TYR A 364 -89.80 4.32 63.80
CA TYR A 364 -88.51 3.82 64.25
C TYR A 364 -87.43 3.91 63.15
N CYS A 365 -86.35 4.65 63.43
CA CYS A 365 -85.11 4.61 62.66
C CYS A 365 -84.20 3.49 63.21
N PRO A 366 -83.71 2.55 62.40
CA PRO A 366 -82.89 1.45 62.89
C PRO A 366 -81.52 1.88 63.44
N TYR A 367 -81.18 1.37 64.63
CA TYR A 367 -79.86 1.43 65.28
C TYR A 367 -78.85 0.52 64.54
N PRO A 368 -77.52 0.80 64.49
CA PRO A 368 -76.70 1.66 65.36
C PRO A 368 -76.60 3.16 65.03
N THR A 369 -76.16 3.94 66.01
CA THR A 369 -75.65 5.30 65.79
C THR A 369 -74.23 5.28 65.21
N LEU A 370 -73.85 6.33 64.49
CA LEU A 370 -72.49 6.50 64.00
C LEU A 370 -71.47 6.55 65.15
N LYS A 371 -71.84 7.15 66.28
CA LYS A 371 -71.03 7.11 67.50
C LYS A 371 -70.72 5.68 67.94
N TYR A 372 -71.73 4.83 68.06
CA TYR A 372 -71.56 3.44 68.45
C TYR A 372 -70.65 2.68 67.48
N LEU A 373 -70.80 2.93 66.16
CA LEU A 373 -69.91 2.34 65.16
C LEU A 373 -68.46 2.79 65.32
N ILE A 374 -68.21 4.07 65.61
CA ILE A 374 -66.86 4.62 65.76
C ILE A 374 -66.20 4.17 67.08
N GLU A 375 -66.96 4.09 68.17
CA GLU A 375 -66.46 3.68 69.50
C GLU A 375 -66.18 2.17 69.58
N ASP A 376 -66.95 1.35 68.85
CA ASP A 376 -66.73 -0.09 68.70
C ASP A 376 -65.68 -0.36 67.61
N THR A 377 -64.39 -0.17 67.96
CA THR A 377 -63.28 -0.17 67.00
C THR A 377 -63.14 -1.45 66.19
N ASP A 378 -63.62 -2.59 66.69
CA ASP A 378 -63.59 -3.87 65.97
C ASP A 378 -64.64 -3.94 64.84
N ARG A 379 -65.71 -3.13 64.91
CA ARG A 379 -66.73 -3.02 63.83
C ARG A 379 -66.31 -2.09 62.69
N MET A 380 -65.39 -1.16 62.94
CA MET A 380 -64.91 -0.19 61.94
C MET A 380 -63.46 -0.47 61.47
N GLN A 381 -62.79 -1.47 62.04
CA GLN A 381 -61.46 -1.88 61.61
C GLN A 381 -61.46 -2.36 60.14
N GLY A 382 -60.68 -1.67 59.31
CA GLY A 382 -60.29 -2.15 57.98
C GLY A 382 -60.82 -1.37 56.77
N CYS A 383 -61.86 -0.53 56.89
CA CYS A 383 -62.49 0.10 55.72
C CYS A 383 -62.72 1.62 55.83
N ARG A 384 -61.67 2.41 55.53
CA ARG A 384 -61.81 3.87 55.27
C ARG A 384 -62.92 4.18 54.25
N TYR A 385 -63.10 3.31 53.25
CA TYR A 385 -64.16 3.41 52.24
C TYR A 385 -65.58 3.30 52.83
N GLN A 386 -65.80 2.48 53.86
CA GLN A 386 -67.10 2.38 54.53
C GLN A 386 -67.41 3.65 55.33
N LEU A 387 -66.43 4.21 56.05
CA LEU A 387 -66.59 5.50 56.72
C LEU A 387 -66.87 6.63 55.71
N LEU A 388 -66.17 6.66 54.58
CA LEU A 388 -66.44 7.62 53.51
C LEU A 388 -67.85 7.46 52.92
N ALA A 389 -68.33 6.23 52.71
CA ALA A 389 -69.68 5.97 52.25
C ALA A 389 -70.76 6.38 53.27
N VAL A 390 -70.50 6.17 54.57
CA VAL A 390 -71.36 6.67 55.66
C VAL A 390 -71.40 8.20 55.70
N LEU A 391 -70.25 8.87 55.60
CA LEU A 391 -70.16 10.34 55.57
C LEU A 391 -70.83 10.91 54.32
N HIS A 392 -70.70 10.25 53.17
CA HIS A 392 -71.39 10.62 51.94
C HIS A 392 -72.92 10.48 52.09
N SER A 393 -73.40 9.36 52.61
CA SER A 393 -74.83 9.14 52.90
C SER A 393 -75.37 10.16 53.91
N ALA A 394 -74.60 10.49 54.95
CA ALA A 394 -74.92 11.54 55.92
C ALA A 394 -75.00 12.94 55.29
N ALA A 395 -74.04 13.28 54.41
CA ALA A 395 -74.04 14.54 53.68
C ALA A 395 -75.23 14.66 52.71
N LEU A 396 -75.61 13.57 52.04
CA LEU A 396 -76.82 13.52 51.21
C LEU A 396 -78.09 13.71 52.05
N SER A 397 -78.23 12.98 53.16
CA SER A 397 -79.37 13.15 54.09
C SER A 397 -79.46 14.58 54.63
N LEU A 398 -78.34 15.20 55.00
CA LEU A 398 -78.29 16.59 55.46
C LEU A 398 -78.63 17.58 54.32
N HIS A 399 -78.14 17.35 53.12
CA HIS A 399 -78.47 18.15 51.93
C HIS A 399 -79.98 18.14 51.66
N ARG A 400 -80.64 16.98 51.73
CA ARG A 400 -82.11 16.87 51.63
C ARG A 400 -82.84 17.65 52.74
N VAL A 401 -82.36 17.61 53.99
CA VAL A 401 -82.93 18.43 55.08
C VAL A 401 -82.76 19.93 54.78
N HIS A 402 -81.63 20.32 54.18
CA HIS A 402 -81.38 21.70 53.75
C HIS A 402 -82.27 22.13 52.56
N GLU A 403 -82.55 21.24 51.58
CA GLU A 403 -83.52 21.50 50.50
C GLU A 403 -84.93 21.80 51.06
N ALA A 404 -85.32 21.17 52.17
CA ALA A 404 -86.56 21.49 52.88
C ALA A 404 -86.53 22.82 53.67
N GLY A 405 -85.44 23.60 53.56
CA GLY A 405 -85.25 24.89 54.23
C GLY A 405 -84.98 24.80 55.73
N ILE A 406 -84.52 23.64 56.22
CA ILE A 406 -84.27 23.38 57.65
C ILE A 406 -82.77 23.19 57.87
N VAL A 407 -82.25 23.74 58.95
CA VAL A 407 -80.92 23.42 59.51
C VAL A 407 -81.13 22.49 60.69
N HIS A 408 -80.37 21.39 60.76
CA HIS A 408 -80.49 20.41 61.85
C HIS A 408 -80.22 21.01 63.24
N GLY A 409 -79.20 21.88 63.34
CA GLY A 409 -78.84 22.61 64.56
C GLY A 409 -77.93 21.85 65.52
N ASP A 410 -78.07 20.52 65.62
CA ASP A 410 -77.28 19.66 66.51
C ASP A 410 -76.77 18.41 65.78
N LEU A 411 -75.89 18.59 64.79
CA LEU A 411 -75.33 17.50 63.99
C LEU A 411 -74.10 16.90 64.69
N LYS A 412 -74.22 15.66 65.16
CA LYS A 412 -73.16 14.90 65.86
C LYS A 412 -73.32 13.39 65.63
N PRO A 413 -72.28 12.56 65.88
CA PRO A 413 -72.35 11.11 65.68
C PRO A 413 -73.45 10.37 66.46
N ASP A 414 -73.91 10.91 67.61
CA ASP A 414 -75.06 10.38 68.36
C ASP A 414 -76.39 10.52 67.59
N ASN A 415 -76.52 11.58 66.77
CA ASN A 415 -77.75 11.96 66.07
C ASN A 415 -77.82 11.42 64.62
N LEU A 416 -76.87 10.55 64.26
CA LEU A 416 -76.75 9.90 62.95
C LEU A 416 -76.96 8.39 63.13
N LEU A 417 -78.08 7.86 62.65
CA LEU A 417 -78.36 6.42 62.67
C LEU A 417 -78.03 5.80 61.31
N ILE A 418 -77.26 4.72 61.31
CA ILE A 418 -76.74 4.09 60.11
C ILE A 418 -77.37 2.71 59.97
N ASN A 419 -78.00 2.47 58.82
CA ASN A 419 -78.55 1.16 58.48
C ASN A 419 -78.34 0.87 56.99
N LEU A 420 -78.60 -0.38 56.58
CA LEU A 420 -78.75 -0.73 55.18
C LEU A 420 -80.22 -0.57 54.76
N ASP A 421 -80.44 -0.10 53.53
CA ASP A 421 -81.76 -0.14 52.91
C ASP A 421 -82.07 -1.49 52.26
N ASN A 422 -83.22 -1.58 51.57
CA ASN A 422 -83.67 -2.81 50.93
C ASN A 422 -82.73 -3.30 49.80
N GLU A 423 -81.93 -2.39 49.23
CA GLU A 423 -80.93 -2.68 48.19
C GLU A 423 -79.54 -2.98 48.77
N LYS A 424 -79.44 -3.03 50.10
CA LYS A 424 -78.20 -3.17 50.88
C LYS A 424 -77.25 -1.96 50.75
N GLN A 425 -77.76 -0.78 50.38
CA GLN A 425 -76.97 0.45 50.34
C GLN A 425 -76.96 1.14 51.71
N ILE A 426 -75.89 1.88 52.01
CA ILE A 426 -75.74 2.59 53.29
C ILE A 426 -76.68 3.80 53.33
N LYS A 427 -77.61 3.78 54.29
CA LYS A 427 -78.61 4.81 54.49
C LYS A 427 -78.48 5.46 55.87
N THR A 428 -78.22 6.75 55.88
CA THR A 428 -78.15 7.56 57.09
C THR A 428 -79.50 8.21 57.41
N TYR A 429 -79.96 8.03 58.65
CA TYR A 429 -81.12 8.69 59.24
C TYR A 429 -80.63 9.79 60.19
N LEU A 430 -81.21 10.98 60.07
CA LEU A 430 -80.96 12.11 60.98
C LEU A 430 -82.03 12.11 62.08
N ILE A 431 -81.65 12.31 63.34
CA ILE A 431 -82.59 12.35 64.48
C ILE A 431 -82.28 13.53 65.43
N ASP A 432 -83.23 13.83 66.32
CA ASP A 432 -83.15 14.89 67.34
C ASP A 432 -83.17 16.33 66.76
N PHE A 433 -84.32 16.67 66.15
CA PHE A 433 -84.57 17.99 65.54
C PHE A 433 -84.96 19.08 66.59
N GLY A 434 -84.69 18.85 67.88
CA GLY A 434 -85.02 19.78 68.97
C GLY A 434 -84.29 21.14 68.87
N PHE A 435 -83.11 21.16 68.26
CA PHE A 435 -82.33 22.38 67.99
C PHE A 435 -82.48 22.93 66.57
N SER A 436 -83.34 22.32 65.74
CA SER A 436 -83.49 22.73 64.35
C SER A 436 -84.09 24.12 64.20
N SER A 437 -83.76 24.75 63.08
CA SER A 437 -84.22 26.09 62.71
C SER A 437 -84.46 26.18 61.20
N PRO A 438 -85.13 27.23 60.71
CA PRO A 438 -85.09 27.56 59.29
C PRO A 438 -83.66 27.91 58.85
N ILE A 439 -83.33 27.70 57.58
CA ILE A 439 -82.11 28.25 56.97
C ILE A 439 -82.15 29.79 57.06
N GLY A 440 -80.99 30.38 57.38
CA GLY A 440 -80.85 31.83 57.55
C GLY A 440 -81.41 32.39 58.86
N TRP A 441 -82.09 31.59 59.68
CA TRP A 441 -82.55 32.04 61.00
C TRP A 441 -81.37 32.18 61.97
N ARG A 442 -81.23 33.37 62.57
CA ARG A 442 -80.26 33.62 63.64
C ARG A 442 -81.00 33.71 64.98
N PRO A 443 -80.64 32.90 65.99
CA PRO A 443 -81.16 33.08 67.34
C PRO A 443 -80.77 34.47 67.87
N SER A 444 -81.72 35.17 68.49
CA SER A 444 -81.50 36.43 69.20
C SER A 444 -80.49 36.21 70.35
N GLY A 445 -79.20 36.50 70.11
CA GLY A 445 -78.13 36.27 71.08
C GLY A 445 -76.81 35.83 70.46
N PHE A 446 -76.83 35.14 69.31
CA PHE A 446 -75.60 34.81 68.58
C PHE A 446 -75.07 36.04 67.82
N ARG A 447 -74.31 36.89 68.51
CA ARG A 447 -73.40 37.81 67.84
C ARG A 447 -72.32 36.98 67.16
N SER A 448 -72.19 37.12 65.83
CA SER A 448 -70.96 36.69 65.15
C SER A 448 -69.80 37.40 65.81
N ARG A 449 -68.82 36.67 66.34
CA ARG A 449 -67.48 37.26 66.52
C ARG A 449 -67.04 37.72 65.12
N ASN A 450 -66.52 38.93 65.03
CA ASN A 450 -66.09 39.46 63.75
C ASN A 450 -64.73 38.80 63.43
N PRO A 451 -64.47 38.26 62.23
CA PRO A 451 -63.15 37.73 61.90
C PRO A 451 -62.01 38.76 62.09
N ALA A 452 -62.33 40.06 62.14
CA ALA A 452 -61.41 41.14 62.49
C ALA A 452 -60.92 41.11 63.95
N ASP A 453 -61.63 40.47 64.88
CA ASP A 453 -61.28 40.42 66.32
C ASP A 453 -60.02 39.57 66.59
N HIS A 454 -59.59 38.74 65.63
CA HIS A 454 -58.38 37.89 65.74
C HIS A 454 -57.07 38.58 65.36
N LYS A 455 -57.05 39.92 65.18
CA LYS A 455 -55.82 40.70 64.92
C LYS A 455 -55.37 41.60 66.08
N ARG A 456 -55.74 41.24 67.32
CA ARG A 456 -55.21 41.88 68.54
C ARG A 456 -54.98 40.86 69.66
N HIS A 457 -53.89 40.11 69.57
CA HIS A 457 -53.06 39.66 70.68
C HIS A 457 -51.66 39.34 70.16
#